data_AF-A0A2E0FG14-F1
#
_entry.id   AF-A0A2E0FG14-F1
#
_cell.length_a   1.000
_cell.length_b   1.000
_cell.length_c   1.000
_cell.angle_alpha   90.00
_cell.angle_beta   90.00
_cell.angle_gamma   90.00
#
_symmetry.space_group_name_H-M   'P 1'
#
loop_
_entity.id
_entity.type
_entity.pdbx_description
1 polymer ?
#
loop_
_entity_poly.entity_id
_entity_poly.type
_entity_poly.pdbx_seq_one_letter_code
_entity_poly.pdbx_strand_id
1 'polypeptide(L)'
;MEDDDITSKIEGLNKFVAWVDDYCKENHIPDPQYNGSDAFILQMDYQAFLDLSAEECFANALCLMNYASFLQKKADKIAGHLSWCNEALNFLYSRLWNNYSGNYAPKEVIKKSIIAGNSYAEELEKCRIRLESAYTIVIEQCKDIKKRVNLLQDLGKKRNYS
;
A
#
# COMPACT_ATOMS: atom_id res chain seq x y z
N MET A 1 -12.03 -23.37 26.08
CA MET A 1 -11.61 -23.55 24.67
C MET A 1 -12.80 -23.17 23.82
N GLU A 2 -12.83 -21.94 23.34
CA GLU A 2 -13.58 -21.58 22.13
C GLU A 2 -12.50 -21.32 21.09
N ASP A 3 -12.26 -22.32 20.23
CA ASP A 3 -11.55 -22.12 18.97
C ASP A 3 -12.49 -21.31 18.07
N ASP A 4 -12.49 -20.02 18.32
CA ASP A 4 -13.23 -19.02 17.60
C ASP A 4 -12.57 -18.91 16.22
N ASP A 5 -13.11 -19.66 15.25
CA ASP A 5 -12.59 -19.90 13.90
C ASP A 5 -11.95 -18.64 13.31
N ILE A 6 -10.62 -18.59 13.41
CA ILE A 6 -9.75 -17.46 13.03
C ILE A 6 -9.95 -17.14 11.53
N THR A 7 -10.28 -18.16 10.75
CA THR A 7 -10.58 -18.07 9.31
C THR A 7 -11.79 -17.19 9.05
N SER A 8 -12.85 -17.30 9.86
CA SER A 8 -14.07 -16.49 9.73
C SER A 8 -13.84 -14.99 9.99
N LYS A 9 -12.87 -14.65 10.85
CA LYS A 9 -12.54 -13.26 11.22
C LYS A 9 -11.73 -12.55 10.14
N ILE A 10 -10.86 -13.27 9.43
CA ILE A 10 -10.14 -12.76 8.26
C ILE A 10 -11.10 -12.63 7.06
N GLU A 11 -12.13 -13.49 6.96
CA GLU A 11 -13.15 -13.42 5.91
C GLU A 11 -13.93 -12.09 5.93
N GLY A 12 -14.18 -11.53 7.12
CA GLY A 12 -14.80 -10.21 7.28
C GLY A 12 -13.99 -9.06 6.68
N LEU A 13 -12.66 -9.14 6.72
CA LEU A 13 -11.76 -8.15 6.11
C LEU A 13 -11.85 -8.19 4.58
N ASN A 14 -11.85 -9.40 4.00
CA ASN A 14 -12.00 -9.57 2.55
C ASN A 14 -13.36 -9.03 2.06
N LYS A 15 -14.43 -9.24 2.84
CA LYS A 15 -15.76 -8.68 2.56
C LYS A 15 -15.78 -7.16 2.62
N PHE A 16 -15.11 -6.55 3.62
CA PHE A 16 -14.99 -5.10 3.71
C PHE A 16 -14.24 -4.51 2.51
N VAL A 17 -13.12 -5.13 2.12
CA VAL A 17 -12.30 -4.66 0.99
C VAL A 17 -13.07 -4.79 -0.33
N ALA A 18 -13.79 -5.89 -0.51
CA ALA A 18 -14.68 -6.06 -1.65
C ALA A 18 -15.78 -4.99 -1.68
N TRP A 19 -16.40 -4.68 -0.53
CA TRP A 19 -17.39 -3.62 -0.42
C TRP A 19 -16.81 -2.24 -0.77
N VAL A 20 -15.58 -1.91 -0.32
CA VAL A 20 -14.91 -0.65 -0.70
C VAL A 20 -14.69 -0.57 -2.21
N ASP A 21 -14.28 -1.69 -2.83
CA ASP A 21 -14.09 -1.76 -4.28
C ASP A 21 -15.42 -1.59 -5.04
N ASP A 22 -16.51 -2.17 -4.55
CA ASP A 22 -17.83 -2.04 -5.15
C ASP A 22 -18.39 -0.63 -4.97
N TYR A 23 -18.22 -0.02 -3.80
CA TYR A 23 -18.54 1.39 -3.55
C TYR A 23 -17.82 2.31 -4.53
N CYS A 24 -16.53 2.06 -4.80
CA CYS A 24 -15.78 2.83 -5.79
C CYS A 24 -16.37 2.72 -7.20
N LYS A 25 -16.79 1.51 -7.62
CA LYS A 25 -17.43 1.29 -8.92
C LYS A 25 -18.79 2.00 -9.01
N GLU A 26 -19.61 1.87 -7.98
CA GLU A 26 -20.94 2.49 -7.89
C GLU A 26 -20.85 4.02 -7.96
N ASN A 27 -19.79 4.61 -7.41
CA ASN A 27 -19.55 6.05 -7.40
C ASN A 27 -18.68 6.53 -8.58
N HIS A 28 -18.48 5.71 -9.61
CA HIS A 28 -17.69 6.03 -10.80
C HIS A 28 -16.27 6.52 -10.50
N ILE A 29 -15.67 6.05 -9.40
CA ILE A 29 -14.29 6.35 -9.06
C ILE A 29 -13.41 5.59 -10.06
N PRO A 30 -12.54 6.28 -10.84
CA PRO A 30 -11.69 5.62 -11.81
C PRO A 30 -10.86 4.50 -11.18
N ASP A 31 -10.74 3.38 -11.88
CA ASP A 31 -9.85 2.29 -11.52
C ASP A 31 -8.66 2.27 -12.49
N PRO A 32 -7.54 2.91 -12.12
CA PRO A 32 -6.37 2.91 -12.98
C PRO A 32 -5.94 1.46 -13.19
N GLN A 33 -5.80 1.04 -14.44
CA GLN A 33 -5.32 -0.30 -14.77
C GLN A 33 -3.83 -0.25 -15.07
N TYR A 34 -3.13 -1.34 -14.74
CA TYR A 34 -1.77 -1.53 -15.20
C TYR A 34 -1.76 -1.71 -16.72
N ASN A 35 -0.91 -0.95 -17.41
CA ASN A 35 -0.65 -1.17 -18.83
C ASN A 35 0.75 -1.79 -18.99
N GLY A 36 0.87 -2.86 -19.79
CA GLY A 36 2.16 -3.48 -20.09
C GLY A 36 3.16 -2.52 -20.74
N SER A 37 2.68 -1.48 -21.43
CA SER A 37 3.52 -0.38 -21.95
C SER A 37 4.34 0.32 -20.87
N ASP A 38 3.83 0.38 -19.64
CA ASP A 38 4.49 1.08 -18.52
C ASP A 38 5.79 0.38 -18.12
N ALA A 39 5.86 -0.96 -18.24
CA ALA A 39 7.08 -1.71 -17.97
C ALA A 39 8.19 -1.40 -18.99
N PHE A 40 7.84 -1.21 -20.26
CA PHE A 40 8.83 -0.86 -21.28
C PHE A 40 9.48 0.49 -20.98
N ILE A 41 8.69 1.50 -20.58
CA ILE A 41 9.21 2.83 -20.22
C ILE A 41 10.14 2.75 -18.99
N LEU A 42 9.80 1.91 -18.01
CA LEU A 42 10.60 1.76 -16.79
C LEU A 42 11.93 1.03 -17.01
N GLN A 43 12.01 0.21 -18.06
CA GLN A 43 13.16 -0.61 -18.43
C GLN A 43 13.98 -0.02 -19.60
N MET A 44 13.63 1.17 -20.09
CA MET A 44 14.41 1.85 -21.12
C MET A 44 15.87 1.99 -20.70
N ASP A 45 16.78 1.69 -21.62
CA ASP A 45 18.20 1.90 -21.42
C ASP A 45 18.59 3.36 -21.66
N TYR A 46 19.84 3.67 -21.36
CA TYR A 46 20.37 5.02 -21.51
C TYR A 46 20.25 5.55 -22.94
N GLN A 47 20.53 4.72 -23.94
CA GLN A 47 20.50 5.13 -25.35
C GLN A 47 19.09 5.45 -25.80
N ALA A 48 18.11 4.63 -25.41
CA ALA A 48 16.71 4.87 -25.68
C ALA A 48 16.23 6.21 -25.10
N PHE A 49 16.69 6.62 -23.92
CA PHE A 49 16.38 7.94 -23.36
C PHE A 49 17.01 9.11 -24.14
N LEU A 50 18.19 8.90 -24.74
CA LEU A 50 18.83 9.89 -25.60
C LEU A 50 18.11 10.08 -26.93
N ASP A 51 17.44 9.05 -27.43
CA ASP A 51 16.80 9.09 -28.74
C ASP A 51 15.35 9.60 -28.70
N LEU A 52 14.75 9.73 -27.51
CA LEU A 52 13.38 10.24 -27.35
C LEU A 52 13.19 11.67 -27.89
N SER A 53 12.21 11.87 -28.76
CA SER A 53 11.73 13.22 -29.11
C SER A 53 11.07 13.92 -27.90
N ALA A 54 10.84 15.23 -28.01
CA ALA A 54 10.12 15.99 -26.98
C ALA A 54 8.69 15.47 -26.76
N GLU A 55 7.98 15.15 -27.85
CA GLU A 55 6.62 14.59 -27.79
C GLU A 55 6.59 13.23 -27.09
N GLU A 56 7.53 12.34 -27.42
CA GLU A 56 7.63 11.03 -26.75
C GLU A 56 7.99 11.16 -25.27
N CYS A 57 8.81 12.15 -24.89
CA CYS A 57 9.08 12.43 -23.48
C CYS A 57 7.79 12.77 -22.72
N PHE A 58 6.94 13.64 -23.28
CA PHE A 58 5.67 14.01 -22.66
C PHE A 58 4.65 12.87 -22.66
N ALA A 59 4.57 12.10 -23.75
CA ALA A 59 3.69 10.92 -23.83
C ALA A 59 4.08 9.85 -22.80
N ASN A 60 5.38 9.54 -22.69
CA ASN A 60 5.90 8.58 -21.72
C ASN A 60 5.69 9.07 -20.28
N ALA A 61 5.84 10.37 -20.02
CA ALA A 61 5.53 10.97 -18.72
C ALA A 61 4.05 10.78 -18.33
N LEU A 62 3.12 10.91 -19.28
CA LEU A 62 1.70 10.68 -19.06
C LEU A 62 1.41 9.20 -18.73
N CYS A 63 2.01 8.26 -19.48
CA CYS A 63 1.88 6.83 -19.19
C CYS A 63 2.41 6.49 -17.78
N LEU A 64 3.60 6.98 -17.42
CA LEU A 64 4.15 6.78 -16.07
C LEU A 64 3.30 7.42 -14.98
N MET A 65 2.62 8.55 -15.25
CA MET A 65 1.71 9.17 -14.29
C MET A 65 0.46 8.31 -14.05
N ASN A 66 -0.08 7.67 -15.10
CA ASN A 66 -1.16 6.69 -14.97
C ASN A 66 -0.71 5.48 -14.15
N TYR A 67 0.51 4.98 -14.41
CA TYR A 67 1.08 3.88 -13.64
C TYR A 67 1.31 4.25 -12.16
N ALA A 68 1.79 5.46 -11.87
CA ALA A 68 1.91 5.95 -10.50
C ALA A 68 0.55 5.99 -9.79
N SER A 69 -0.51 6.37 -10.51
CA SER A 69 -1.88 6.39 -9.97
C SER A 69 -2.39 4.97 -9.66
N PHE A 70 -2.07 4.00 -10.52
CA PHE A 70 -2.34 2.58 -10.25
C PHE A 70 -1.62 2.08 -8.99
N LEU A 71 -0.33 2.38 -8.83
CA LEU A 71 0.42 1.99 -7.64
C LEU A 71 -0.10 2.70 -6.38
N GLN A 72 -0.47 3.97 -6.49
CA GLN A 72 -1.09 4.70 -5.37
C GLN A 72 -2.35 3.98 -4.90
N LYS A 73 -3.26 3.61 -5.82
CA LYS A 73 -4.46 2.86 -5.47
C LYS A 73 -4.16 1.53 -4.79
N LYS A 74 -3.13 0.80 -5.26
CA LYS A 74 -2.66 -0.42 -4.58
C LYS A 74 -2.15 -0.14 -3.17
N ALA A 75 -1.35 0.92 -2.99
CA ALA A 75 -0.88 1.33 -1.67
C ALA A 75 -2.05 1.68 -0.74
N ASP A 76 -3.05 2.41 -1.25
CA ASP A 76 -4.23 2.81 -0.48
C ASP A 76 -5.05 1.60 -0.02
N LYS A 77 -5.19 0.57 -0.88
CA LYS A 77 -5.80 -0.71 -0.46
C LYS A 77 -5.02 -1.35 0.69
N ILE A 78 -3.69 -1.45 0.57
CA ILE A 78 -2.85 -2.03 1.64
C ILE A 78 -2.96 -1.19 2.92
N ALA A 79 -3.00 0.15 2.81
CA ALA A 79 -3.19 1.05 3.94
C ALA A 79 -4.53 0.82 4.66
N GLY A 80 -5.61 0.56 3.91
CA GLY A 80 -6.90 0.18 4.48
C GLY A 80 -6.84 -1.10 5.32
N HIS A 81 -6.18 -2.14 4.80
CA HIS A 81 -5.96 -3.39 5.55
C HIS A 81 -5.09 -3.16 6.79
N LEU A 82 -4.02 -2.37 6.65
CA LEU A 82 -3.12 -2.03 7.76
C LEU A 82 -3.85 -1.27 8.87
N SER A 83 -4.68 -0.31 8.50
CA SER A 83 -5.54 0.43 9.42
C SER A 83 -6.48 -0.50 10.18
N TRP A 84 -7.10 -1.46 9.49
CA TRP A 84 -7.95 -2.45 10.13
C TRP A 84 -7.17 -3.33 11.12
N CYS A 85 -5.97 -3.80 10.75
CA CYS A 85 -5.12 -4.58 11.66
C CYS A 85 -4.77 -3.78 12.93
N ASN A 86 -4.44 -2.49 12.77
CA ASN A 86 -4.15 -1.60 13.90
C ASN A 86 -5.37 -1.45 14.82
N GLU A 87 -6.56 -1.20 14.27
CA GLU A 87 -7.79 -1.07 15.06
C GLU A 87 -8.16 -2.37 15.78
N ALA A 88 -8.05 -3.50 15.10
CA ALA A 88 -8.30 -4.81 15.69
C ALA A 88 -7.32 -5.13 16.84
N LEU A 89 -6.03 -4.80 16.68
CA LEU A 89 -5.04 -4.91 17.76
C LEU A 89 -5.34 -3.95 18.91
N ASN A 90 -5.70 -2.70 18.62
CA ASN A 90 -6.08 -1.71 19.64
C ASN A 90 -7.29 -2.16 20.47
N PHE A 91 -8.28 -2.78 19.83
CA PHE A 91 -9.43 -3.37 20.53
C PHE A 91 -9.01 -4.54 21.43
N LEU A 92 -8.09 -5.40 20.97
CA LEU A 92 -7.55 -6.47 21.82
C LEU A 92 -6.76 -5.91 23.00
N TYR A 93 -5.94 -4.90 22.75
CA TYR A 93 -5.16 -4.22 23.78
C TYR A 93 -6.07 -3.62 24.83
N SER A 94 -7.11 -2.87 24.45
CA SER A 94 -8.02 -2.24 25.41
C SER A 94 -8.75 -3.28 26.27
N ARG A 95 -9.19 -4.40 25.68
CA ARG A 95 -9.90 -5.46 26.40
C ARG A 95 -9.00 -6.24 27.36
N LEU A 96 -7.76 -6.51 26.96
CA LEU A 96 -6.84 -7.35 27.73
C LEU A 96 -5.87 -6.52 28.58
N TRP A 97 -5.90 -5.19 28.49
CA TRP A 97 -4.92 -4.30 29.11
C TRP A 97 -4.71 -4.61 30.59
N ASN A 98 -5.81 -4.67 31.34
CA ASN A 98 -5.79 -4.83 32.78
C ASN A 98 -5.27 -6.21 33.23
N ASN A 99 -5.34 -7.22 32.36
CA ASN A 99 -4.86 -8.57 32.65
C ASN A 99 -3.33 -8.65 32.65
N TYR A 100 -2.67 -7.70 31.97
CA TYR A 100 -1.21 -7.65 31.81
C TYR A 100 -0.59 -6.39 32.41
N SER A 101 -1.40 -5.43 32.87
CA SER A 101 -0.95 -4.17 33.47
C SER A 101 -0.60 -4.33 34.96
N GLY A 102 0.30 -5.27 35.27
CA GLY A 102 0.94 -5.31 36.59
C GLY A 102 1.59 -3.95 36.91
N ASN A 103 1.74 -3.64 38.21
CA ASN A 103 2.29 -2.36 38.68
C ASN A 103 3.58 -2.00 37.93
N TYR A 104 3.51 -0.95 37.11
CA TYR A 104 4.62 -0.30 36.40
C TYR A 104 5.17 -0.95 35.12
N ALA A 105 4.48 -1.93 34.51
CA ALA A 105 4.91 -2.44 33.21
C ALA A 105 4.81 -1.34 32.10
N PRO A 106 5.86 -1.09 31.29
CA PRO A 106 5.78 -0.15 30.18
C PRO A 106 4.72 -0.57 29.15
N LYS A 107 4.05 0.40 28.51
CA LYS A 107 2.98 0.15 27.52
C LYS A 107 3.37 -0.84 26.43
N GLU A 108 4.59 -0.74 25.91
CA GLU A 108 5.07 -1.64 24.85
C GLU A 108 5.31 -3.08 25.35
N VAL A 109 5.73 -3.25 26.60
CA VAL A 109 5.85 -4.57 27.24
C VAL A 109 4.47 -5.19 27.40
N ILE A 110 3.47 -4.42 27.83
CA ILE A 110 2.08 -4.89 27.97
C ILE A 110 1.54 -5.36 26.62
N LYS A 111 1.68 -4.57 25.55
CA LYS A 111 1.24 -4.95 24.20
C LYS A 111 1.92 -6.24 23.71
N LYS A 112 3.24 -6.37 23.90
CA LYS A 112 3.97 -7.58 23.50
C LYS A 112 3.53 -8.81 24.30
N SER A 113 3.24 -8.65 25.59
CA SER A 113 2.69 -9.73 26.41
C SER A 113 1.29 -10.15 25.95
N ILE A 114 0.44 -9.19 25.57
CA ILE A 114 -0.90 -9.48 25.01
C ILE A 114 -0.78 -10.24 23.68
N ILE A 115 0.15 -9.83 22.80
CA ILE A 115 0.41 -10.53 21.53
C ILE A 115 0.90 -11.96 21.80
N ALA A 116 1.89 -12.13 22.69
CA ALA A 116 2.47 -13.44 22.99
C ALA A 116 1.49 -14.39 23.69
N GLY A 117 0.55 -13.85 24.47
CA GLY A 117 -0.46 -14.61 25.19
C GLY A 117 -1.72 -14.93 24.37
N ASN A 118 -1.79 -14.51 23.10
CA ASN A 118 -2.99 -14.68 22.27
C ASN A 118 -2.62 -15.03 20.82
N SER A 119 -2.91 -16.27 20.40
CA SER A 119 -2.59 -16.77 19.04
C SER A 119 -3.20 -15.94 17.92
N TYR A 120 -4.42 -15.41 18.11
CA TYR A 120 -5.06 -14.52 17.15
C TYR A 120 -4.32 -13.16 17.06
N ALA A 121 -3.89 -12.59 18.18
CA ALA A 121 -3.11 -11.36 18.20
C ALA A 121 -1.74 -11.54 17.55
N GLU A 122 -1.10 -12.71 17.71
CA GLU A 122 0.16 -13.04 17.06
C GLU A 122 0.04 -13.09 15.54
N GLU A 123 -0.97 -13.80 15.02
CA GLU A 123 -1.22 -13.87 13.57
C GLU A 123 -1.61 -12.50 13.00
N LEU A 124 -2.41 -11.72 13.73
CA LEU A 124 -2.78 -10.36 13.35
C LEU A 124 -1.56 -9.43 13.28
N GLU A 125 -0.63 -9.52 14.23
CA GLU A 125 0.62 -8.76 14.22
C GLU A 125 1.54 -9.18 13.07
N LYS A 126 1.65 -10.49 12.77
CA LYS A 126 2.38 -10.97 11.57
C LYS A 126 1.78 -10.39 10.29
N CYS A 127 0.45 -10.36 10.18
CA CYS A 127 -0.25 -9.76 9.06
C CYS A 127 0.05 -8.26 8.95
N ARG A 128 -0.06 -7.52 10.06
CA ARG A 128 0.24 -6.09 10.15
C ARG A 128 1.66 -5.78 9.65
N ILE A 129 2.67 -6.52 10.10
CA ILE A 129 4.08 -6.33 9.70
C ILE A 129 4.27 -6.57 8.18
N ARG A 130 3.63 -7.61 7.63
CA ARG A 130 3.69 -7.91 6.20
C ARG A 130 3.03 -6.81 5.36
N LEU A 131 1.86 -6.34 5.78
CA LEU A 131 1.14 -5.25 5.13
C LEU A 131 1.93 -3.93 5.20
N GLU A 132 2.54 -3.61 6.34
CA GLU A 132 3.38 -2.42 6.50
C GLU A 132 4.60 -2.44 5.56
N SER A 133 5.24 -3.61 5.45
CA SER A 133 6.36 -3.81 4.52
C SER A 133 5.92 -3.64 3.07
N ALA A 134 4.81 -4.26 2.69
CA ALA A 134 4.26 -4.16 1.34
C ALA A 134 3.84 -2.72 1.00
N TYR A 135 3.18 -2.02 1.92
CA TYR A 135 2.79 -0.61 1.78
C TYR A 135 4.00 0.26 1.51
N THR A 136 5.05 0.12 2.33
CA THR A 136 6.31 0.88 2.21
C THR A 136 6.95 0.67 0.84
N ILE A 137 7.00 -0.57 0.35
CA ILE A 137 7.57 -0.87 -0.98
C ILE A 137 6.76 -0.16 -2.08
N VAL A 138 5.43 -0.30 -2.07
CA VAL A 138 4.58 0.24 -3.14
C VAL A 138 4.57 1.76 -3.12
N ILE A 139 4.55 2.39 -1.94
CA ILE A 139 4.53 3.86 -1.84
C ILE A 139 5.87 4.48 -2.27
N GLU A 140 7.00 3.86 -1.93
CA GLU A 140 8.31 4.34 -2.39
C GLU A 140 8.46 4.18 -3.91
N GLN A 141 8.02 3.05 -4.49
CA GLN A 141 7.98 2.89 -5.94
C GLN A 141 7.12 3.96 -6.62
N CYS A 142 5.93 4.25 -6.06
CA CYS A 142 5.06 5.33 -6.55
C CYS A 142 5.77 6.69 -6.53
N LYS A 143 6.50 7.02 -5.45
CA LYS A 143 7.28 8.26 -5.35
C LYS A 143 8.38 8.31 -6.42
N ASP A 144 9.10 7.23 -6.64
CA ASP A 144 10.17 7.19 -7.63
C ASP A 144 9.66 7.32 -9.06
N ILE A 145 8.50 6.75 -9.36
CA ILE A 145 7.86 6.94 -10.68
C ILE A 145 7.42 8.38 -10.86
N LYS A 146 6.83 9.01 -9.84
CA LYS A 146 6.50 10.46 -9.88
C LYS A 146 7.74 11.33 -10.11
N LYS A 147 8.89 10.97 -9.53
CA LYS A 147 10.16 11.66 -9.83
C LYS A 147 10.59 11.45 -11.30
N ARG A 148 10.47 10.23 -11.83
CA ARG A 148 10.79 9.94 -13.25
C ARG A 148 9.89 10.72 -14.22
N VAL A 149 8.59 10.88 -13.89
CA VAL A 149 7.67 11.73 -14.65
C VAL A 149 8.21 13.15 -14.76
N ASN A 150 8.63 13.75 -13.63
CA ASN A 150 9.20 15.10 -13.63
C ASN A 150 10.47 15.19 -14.48
N LEU A 151 11.37 14.20 -14.36
CA LEU A 151 12.60 14.15 -15.16
C LEU A 151 12.32 14.06 -16.66
N LEU A 152 11.34 13.25 -17.09
CA LEU A 152 10.92 13.18 -18.49
C LEU A 152 10.29 14.48 -18.98
N GLN A 153 9.47 15.13 -18.17
CA GLN A 153 8.90 16.43 -18.52
C GLN A 153 10.00 17.49 -18.71
N ASP A 154 11.01 17.51 -17.85
CA ASP A 154 12.13 18.45 -17.96
C ASP A 154 13.03 18.14 -19.16
N LEU A 155 13.25 16.86 -19.46
CA LEU A 155 13.93 16.44 -20.69
C LEU A 155 13.15 16.87 -21.95
N GLY A 156 11.83 16.66 -21.96
CA GLY A 156 10.95 17.08 -23.06
C GLY A 156 10.98 18.58 -23.29
N LYS A 157 10.89 19.39 -22.21
CA LYS A 157 11.05 20.85 -22.28
C LYS A 157 12.38 21.22 -22.90
N LYS A 158 13.50 20.68 -22.39
CA LYS A 158 14.84 21.00 -22.89
C LYS A 158 14.99 20.73 -24.39
N ARG A 159 14.42 19.62 -24.87
CA ARG A 159 14.45 19.23 -26.29
C ARG A 159 13.55 20.10 -27.16
N ASN A 160 12.45 20.63 -26.63
CA ASN A 160 11.53 21.49 -27.39
C ASN A 160 12.07 22.93 -27.56
N TYR A 161 13.02 23.34 -26.72
CA TYR A 161 13.68 24.66 -26.78
C TYR A 161 15.10 24.60 -27.38
N SER A 162 15.59 23.42 -27.79
CA SER A 162 16.85 23.25 -28.55
C SER A 162 16.56 23.21 -30.04
#